data_AF-A0A4U9H9I1-F1
#
_entry.id   AF-A0A4U9H9I1-F1
#
_cell.length_a   1.000
_cell.length_b   1.000
_cell.length_c   1.000
_cell.angle_alpha   90.00
_cell.angle_beta   90.00
_cell.angle_gamma   90.00
#
_symmetry.space_group_name_H-M   'P 1'
#
loop_
_entity.id
_entity.type
_entity.pdbx_description
1 polymer ?
#
loop_
_entity_poly.entity_id
_entity_poly.type
_entity_poly.pdbx_seq_one_letter_code
_entity_poly.pdbx_strand_id
1 'polypeptide(L)'
;MVMAGTILYLFKEYGYQNFIFFVHTDAIIQKTRENLLNPQSPKYLFSQELEIDGEKITIASVETFPSVPECNTIYLKLSTIHKMHDELNSYRENSITYEDLKEIPIVLLGDEAHHFNAGTKAKGKAKNSTEYEELTWERTIENMLAQRPDNRLLEFTATIDLGKKEIWAEVP
;
A
#
# COMPACT_ATOMS: atom_id res chain seq x y z
N MET A 1 -3.19 7.32 16.14
CA MET A 1 -3.47 6.26 15.14
C MET A 1 -2.16 5.85 14.51
N VAL A 2 -1.90 4.54 14.36
CA VAL A 2 -0.57 4.04 13.94
C VAL A 2 -0.29 4.39 12.47
N MET A 3 -1.19 4.06 11.55
CA MET A 3 -1.02 4.28 10.10
C MET A 3 -0.73 5.73 9.70
N ALA A 4 -1.53 6.68 10.18
CA ALA A 4 -1.32 8.10 9.90
C ALA A 4 0.04 8.59 10.41
N GLY A 5 0.40 8.19 11.63
CA GLY A 5 1.70 8.50 12.22
C GLY A 5 2.85 7.90 11.40
N THR A 6 2.70 6.66 10.93
CA THR A 6 3.71 6.00 10.09
C THR A 6 3.89 6.69 8.74
N ILE A 7 2.79 7.09 8.08
CA ILE A 7 2.86 7.84 6.82
C ILE A 7 3.63 9.16 7.02
N LEU A 8 3.27 9.93 8.05
CA LEU A 8 3.91 11.22 8.34
C LEU A 8 5.38 11.05 8.73
N TYR A 9 5.70 10.02 9.52
CA TYR A 9 7.07 9.70 9.90
C TYR A 9 7.93 9.32 8.69
N LEU A 10 7.44 8.46 7.80
CA LEU A 10 8.17 8.08 6.59
C LEU A 10 8.33 9.25 5.62
N PHE A 11 7.32 10.11 5.52
CA PHE A 11 7.41 11.33 4.75
C PHE A 11 8.47 12.27 5.31
N LYS A 12 8.45 12.55 6.62
CA LYS A 12 9.33 13.52 7.24
C LYS A 12 10.78 13.05 7.38
N GLU A 13 10.98 11.84 7.89
CA GLU A 13 12.32 11.35 8.26
C GLU A 13 13.05 10.67 7.10
N TYR A 14 12.32 10.14 6.12
CA TYR A 14 12.90 9.37 5.01
C TYR A 14 12.53 9.93 3.63
N GLY A 15 11.72 11.00 3.57
CA GLY A 15 11.38 11.67 2.30
C GLY A 15 10.43 10.89 1.40
N TYR A 16 9.73 9.86 1.89
CA TYR A 16 8.76 9.14 1.07
C TYR A 16 7.53 10.01 0.79
N GLN A 17 7.24 10.25 -0.49
CA GLN A 17 6.04 10.97 -0.91
C GLN A 17 4.97 10.06 -1.52
N ASN A 18 5.31 8.85 -1.92
CA ASN A 18 4.45 7.99 -2.75
C ASN A 18 4.03 6.74 -1.98
N PHE A 19 2.74 6.68 -1.66
CA PHE A 19 2.16 5.60 -0.88
C PHE A 19 1.05 4.92 -1.69
N ILE A 20 1.11 3.60 -1.76
CA ILE A 20 0.06 2.78 -2.35
C ILE A 20 -0.66 2.09 -1.20
N PHE A 21 -1.91 2.46 -0.99
CA PHE A 21 -2.81 1.77 -0.08
C PHE A 21 -3.54 0.67 -0.83
N PHE A 22 -3.38 -0.58 -0.38
CA PHE A 22 -4.05 -1.72 -0.98
C PHE A 22 -4.86 -2.52 0.02
N VAL A 23 -6.01 -3.01 -0.45
CA VAL A 23 -6.97 -3.82 0.32
C VAL A 23 -7.61 -4.88 -0.57
N HIS A 24 -8.35 -5.82 0.02
CA HIS A 24 -8.97 -6.89 -0.76
C HIS A 24 -10.29 -6.52 -1.46
N THR A 25 -11.07 -5.56 -0.91
CA THR A 25 -12.42 -5.27 -1.42
C THR A 25 -12.68 -3.78 -1.64
N ASP A 26 -13.52 -3.45 -2.63
CA ASP A 26 -13.91 -2.07 -2.94
C ASP A 26 -14.65 -1.38 -1.77
N ALA A 27 -15.40 -2.15 -0.98
CA ALA A 27 -16.07 -1.61 0.21
C ALA A 27 -15.06 -1.07 1.24
N ILE A 28 -13.92 -1.75 1.41
CA ILE A 28 -12.83 -1.28 2.27
C ILE A 28 -12.16 -0.06 1.60
N ILE A 29 -11.93 -0.06 0.29
CA ILE A 29 -11.38 1.11 -0.42
C ILE A 29 -12.19 2.36 -0.13
N GLN A 30 -13.52 2.31 -0.25
CA GLN A 30 -14.35 3.48 -0.05
C GLN A 30 -14.27 3.99 1.41
N LYS A 31 -14.25 3.07 2.38
CA LYS A 31 -14.10 3.40 3.80
C LYS A 31 -12.72 4.00 4.09
N THR A 32 -11.66 3.45 3.52
CA THR A 32 -10.30 3.95 3.69
C THR A 32 -10.14 5.32 3.04
N ARG A 33 -10.71 5.51 1.84
CA ARG A 33 -10.76 6.81 1.16
C ARG A 33 -11.39 7.87 2.05
N GLU A 34 -12.53 7.54 2.66
CA GLU A 34 -13.22 8.42 3.60
C GLU A 34 -12.34 8.78 4.81
N ASN A 35 -11.63 7.82 5.39
CA ASN A 35 -10.77 8.07 6.54
C ASN A 35 -9.49 8.84 6.17
N LEU A 36 -8.88 8.60 5.00
CA LEU A 36 -7.60 9.20 4.62
C LEU A 36 -7.74 10.56 3.94
N LEU A 37 -8.87 10.82 3.28
CA LEU A 37 -9.00 11.93 2.33
C LEU A 37 -10.19 12.86 2.59
N ASN A 38 -11.08 12.55 3.53
CA ASN A 38 -12.20 13.45 3.87
C ASN A 38 -12.01 14.14 5.23
N PRO A 39 -11.54 15.41 5.27
CA PRO A 39 -11.39 16.18 6.51
C PRO A 39 -12.70 16.43 7.29
N GLN A 40 -13.85 16.20 6.67
CA GLN A 40 -15.17 16.31 7.31
C GLN A 40 -15.62 15.01 7.96
N SER A 41 -14.94 13.89 7.68
CA SER A 41 -15.25 12.61 8.32
C SER A 41 -14.86 12.65 9.80
N PRO A 42 -15.72 12.17 10.71
CA PRO A 42 -15.33 12.00 12.12
C PRO A 42 -14.24 10.94 12.30
N LYS A 43 -13.93 10.17 11.26
CA LYS A 43 -12.87 9.16 11.23
C LYS A 43 -11.67 9.61 10.39
N TYR A 44 -11.57 10.90 10.06
CA TYR A 44 -10.43 11.43 9.35
C TYR A 44 -9.13 11.15 10.12
N LEU A 45 -8.13 10.63 9.43
CA LEU A 45 -6.90 10.13 10.04
C LEU A 45 -5.90 11.23 10.41
N PHE A 46 -5.97 12.38 9.74
CA PHE A 46 -5.05 13.49 9.90
C PHE A 46 -5.70 14.66 10.64
N SER A 47 -4.92 15.65 11.07
CA SER A 47 -5.48 16.93 11.53
C SER A 47 -6.03 17.73 10.34
N GLN A 48 -7.03 18.57 10.58
CA GLN A 48 -7.60 19.45 9.52
C GLN A 48 -6.55 20.45 8.99
N GLU A 49 -5.69 20.94 9.87
CA GLU A 49 -4.51 21.73 9.53
C GLU A 49 -3.29 20.83 9.78
N LEU A 50 -2.92 20.05 8.76
CA LEU A 50 -1.76 19.15 8.83
C LEU A 50 -0.47 19.94 8.60
N GLU A 51 0.35 20.00 9.63
CA GLU A 51 1.60 20.76 9.64
C GLU A 51 2.71 19.92 10.28
N ILE A 52 3.92 20.00 9.72
CA ILE A 52 5.13 19.42 10.30
C ILE A 52 6.21 20.50 10.29
N ASP A 53 6.73 20.86 11.47
CA ASP A 53 7.76 21.88 11.67
C ASP A 53 7.46 23.26 11.03
N GLY A 54 6.22 23.75 11.10
CA GLY A 54 5.86 25.03 10.47
C GLY A 54 5.37 24.91 9.03
N GLU A 55 5.58 23.75 8.40
CA GLU A 55 5.29 23.53 6.98
C GLU A 55 3.96 22.79 6.80
N LYS A 56 3.06 23.39 6.01
CA LYS A 56 1.77 22.78 5.68
C LYS A 56 1.97 21.58 4.77
N ILE A 57 1.40 20.43 5.15
CA ILE A 57 1.46 19.19 4.39
C ILE A 57 0.15 18.96 3.64
N THR A 58 0.26 18.59 2.37
CA THR A 58 -0.87 18.25 1.51
C THR A 58 -0.99 16.73 1.36
N ILE A 59 -2.19 16.19 1.55
CA ILE A 59 -2.49 14.79 1.20
C ILE A 59 -3.29 14.78 -0.11
N ALA A 60 -2.77 14.14 -1.15
CA ALA A 60 -3.36 14.11 -2.48
C ALA A 60 -3.66 12.68 -2.93
N SER A 61 -4.88 12.42 -3.42
CA SER A 61 -5.23 11.15 -4.06
C SER A 61 -4.81 11.17 -5.52
N VAL A 62 -4.14 10.11 -5.99
CA VAL A 62 -3.69 9.98 -7.39
C VAL A 62 -3.94 8.58 -7.94
N GLU A 63 -4.12 8.47 -9.25
CA GLU A 63 -4.11 7.17 -9.95
C GLU A 63 -2.70 6.78 -10.40
N THR A 64 -1.85 7.76 -10.70
CA THR A 64 -0.43 7.61 -11.06
C THR A 64 0.39 8.66 -10.32
N PHE A 65 1.58 8.28 -9.86
CA PHE A 65 2.47 9.21 -9.18
C PHE A 65 3.06 10.24 -10.16
N PRO A 66 3.19 11.51 -9.76
CA PRO A 66 3.78 12.52 -10.62
C PRO A 66 5.27 12.28 -10.79
N SER A 67 5.80 12.48 -12.01
CA SER A 67 7.24 12.40 -12.26
C SER A 67 8.04 13.49 -11.53
N VAL A 68 7.40 14.62 -11.24
CA VAL A 68 7.96 15.72 -10.44
C VAL A 68 7.01 15.97 -9.27
N PRO A 69 7.33 15.50 -8.05
CA PRO A 69 6.47 15.68 -6.90
C PRO A 69 6.49 17.14 -6.42
N GLU A 70 5.34 17.61 -5.94
CA GLU A 70 5.23 18.90 -5.27
C GLU A 70 5.90 18.83 -3.89
N CYS A 71 6.49 19.95 -3.46
CA CYS A 71 7.02 20.09 -2.11
C CYS A 71 5.89 19.91 -1.08
N ASN A 72 6.20 19.29 0.05
CA ASN A 72 5.26 19.11 1.16
C ASN A 72 3.97 18.33 0.80
N THR A 73 4.03 17.47 -0.22
CA THR A 73 2.87 16.68 -0.66
C THR A 73 3.11 15.18 -0.48
N ILE A 74 2.10 14.50 0.10
CA ILE A 74 2.00 13.05 0.22
C ILE A 74 0.95 12.57 -0.77
N TYR A 75 1.36 11.70 -1.69
CA TYR A 75 0.51 11.10 -2.70
C TYR A 75 0.02 9.73 -2.25
N LEU A 76 -1.30 9.53 -2.29
CA LEU A 76 -1.98 8.29 -1.94
C LEU A 76 -2.66 7.71 -3.18
N LYS A 77 -2.20 6.56 -3.66
CA LYS A 77 -2.96 5.70 -4.58
C LYS A 77 -3.72 4.68 -3.77
N LEU A 78 -5.04 4.59 -3.96
CA LEU A 78 -5.88 3.57 -3.31
C LEU A 78 -6.33 2.57 -4.37
N SER A 79 -6.04 1.29 -4.18
CA SER A 79 -6.42 0.25 -5.12
C SER A 79 -6.73 -1.06 -4.43
N THR A 80 -7.59 -1.89 -5.02
CA THR A 80 -7.67 -3.27 -4.56
C THR A 80 -6.45 -4.04 -5.01
N ILE A 81 -6.07 -5.08 -4.28
CA ILE A 81 -4.93 -5.93 -4.62
C ILE A 81 -5.10 -6.57 -6.02
N HIS A 82 -6.33 -6.96 -6.37
CA HIS A 82 -6.68 -7.51 -7.68
C HIS A 82 -6.55 -6.45 -8.79
N LYS A 83 -7.10 -5.24 -8.58
CA LYS A 83 -6.96 -4.15 -9.56
C LYS A 83 -5.50 -3.77 -9.78
N MET A 84 -4.71 -3.72 -8.71
CA MET A 84 -3.27 -3.46 -8.80
C MET A 84 -2.52 -4.56 -9.54
N HIS A 85 -2.86 -5.83 -9.28
CA HIS A 85 -2.33 -6.97 -10.03
C HIS A 85 -2.64 -6.85 -11.52
N ASP A 86 -3.90 -6.57 -11.88
CA ASP A 86 -4.32 -6.43 -13.26
C ASP A 86 -3.62 -5.26 -13.96
N GLU A 87 -3.48 -4.12 -13.29
CA GLU A 87 -2.79 -2.92 -13.80
C GLU A 87 -1.31 -3.17 -14.09
N LEU A 88 -0.62 -3.92 -13.23
CA LEU A 88 0.81 -4.20 -13.41
C LEU A 88 1.09 -5.29 -14.44
N ASN A 89 0.14 -6.18 -14.69
CA ASN A 89 0.30 -7.30 -15.63
C ASN A 89 -0.37 -7.06 -16.99
N SER A 90 -1.18 -6.01 -17.12
CA SER A 90 -1.84 -5.62 -18.37
C SER A 90 -1.51 -4.17 -18.70
N TYR A 91 -1.05 -3.91 -19.93
CA TYR A 91 -0.81 -2.53 -20.38
C TYR A 91 -2.13 -1.75 -20.41
N ARG A 92 -2.24 -0.68 -19.61
CA ARG A 92 -3.33 0.30 -19.65
C ARG A 92 -2.75 1.70 -19.69
N GLU A 93 -3.41 2.62 -20.40
CA GLU A 93 -3.06 4.04 -20.28
C GLU A 93 -3.38 4.53 -18.85
N ASN A 94 -2.49 5.33 -18.28
CA ASN A 94 -2.60 5.90 -16.93
C ASN A 94 -2.63 4.88 -15.77
N SER A 95 -2.02 3.70 -15.95
CA SER A 95 -1.74 2.79 -14.84
C SER A 95 -0.29 2.90 -14.39
N ILE A 96 -0.05 2.52 -13.13
CA ILE A 96 1.31 2.36 -12.62
C ILE A 96 1.99 1.19 -13.33
N THR A 97 3.24 1.38 -13.74
CA THR A 97 4.05 0.35 -14.39
C THR A 97 5.23 -0.07 -13.51
N TYR A 98 5.84 -1.22 -13.80
CA TYR A 98 7.07 -1.62 -13.10
C TYR A 98 8.23 -0.65 -13.37
N GLU A 99 8.25 0.04 -14.51
CA GLU A 99 9.21 1.10 -14.82
C GLU A 99 9.05 2.30 -13.88
N ASP A 100 7.83 2.76 -13.62
CA ASP A 100 7.57 3.84 -12.66
C ASP A 100 8.09 3.48 -11.26
N LEU A 101 7.92 2.22 -10.87
CA LEU A 101 8.37 1.67 -9.59
C LEU A 101 9.89 1.55 -9.46
N LYS A 102 10.64 1.57 -10.57
CA LYS A 102 12.11 1.60 -10.56
C LYS A 102 12.65 3.01 -10.34
N GLU A 103 11.93 4.03 -10.78
CA GLU A 103 12.37 5.42 -10.71
C GLU A 103 11.95 6.08 -9.39
N ILE A 104 10.80 5.68 -8.83
CA ILE A 104 10.16 6.36 -7.70
C ILE A 104 10.13 5.44 -6.47
N PRO A 105 10.67 5.85 -5.30
CA PRO A 105 10.57 5.06 -4.08
C PRO A 105 9.11 5.06 -3.60
N ILE A 106 8.60 3.86 -3.27
CA ILE A 106 7.22 3.67 -2.85
C ILE A 106 7.11 2.95 -1.49
N VAL A 107 6.02 3.25 -0.79
CA VAL A 107 5.59 2.53 0.40
C VAL A 107 4.24 1.89 0.13
N LEU A 108 4.20 0.56 0.19
CA LEU A 108 2.99 -0.24 0.13
C LEU A 108 2.39 -0.32 1.54
N LEU A 109 1.11 0.05 1.68
CA LEU A 109 0.35 0.01 2.92
C LEU A 109 -0.78 -1.00 2.75
N GLY A 110 -0.64 -2.18 3.36
CA GLY A 110 -1.65 -3.23 3.33
C GLY A 110 -2.56 -3.15 4.56
N ASP A 111 -3.87 -3.15 4.37
CA ASP A 111 -4.85 -3.27 5.48
C ASP A 111 -5.47 -4.68 5.45
N GLU A 112 -5.32 -5.42 6.55
CA GLU A 112 -5.78 -6.81 6.69
C GLU A 112 -5.14 -7.81 5.71
N ALA A 113 -3.95 -7.51 5.17
CA ALA A 113 -3.24 -8.36 4.20
C ALA A 113 -2.76 -9.70 4.79
N HIS A 114 -2.44 -9.74 6.09
CA HIS A 114 -1.96 -10.93 6.83
C HIS A 114 -3.06 -11.99 7.09
N HIS A 115 -4.35 -11.65 6.97
CA HIS A 115 -5.42 -12.65 7.04
C HIS A 115 -5.27 -13.70 5.91
N PHE A 116 -4.60 -13.32 4.81
CA PHE A 116 -4.51 -14.11 3.58
C PHE A 116 -3.12 -14.70 3.33
N ASN A 117 -2.07 -14.28 4.05
CA ASN A 117 -0.80 -15.01 4.12
C ASN A 117 -1.03 -16.38 4.76
N ALA A 118 -1.39 -17.38 3.96
CA ALA A 118 -1.40 -18.78 4.33
C ALA A 118 -0.40 -19.49 3.44
N GLY A 119 0.85 -19.52 3.91
CA GLY A 119 1.97 -20.10 3.22
C GLY A 119 1.66 -21.44 2.53
N THR A 120 2.09 -21.50 1.27
CA THR A 120 2.65 -22.69 0.63
C THR A 120 1.71 -23.89 0.42
N LYS A 121 0.65 -23.75 -0.41
CA LYS A 121 -0.12 -24.93 -0.90
C LYS A 121 -0.53 -24.93 -2.38
N ALA A 122 0.21 -24.32 -3.31
CA ALA A 122 -0.16 -24.42 -4.73
C ALA A 122 0.94 -24.87 -5.70
N LYS A 123 1.69 -25.91 -5.34
CA LYS A 123 2.24 -26.79 -6.40
C LYS A 123 1.11 -27.71 -6.89
N GLY A 124 0.48 -27.36 -8.01
CA GLY A 124 -0.43 -28.24 -8.76
C GLY A 124 -1.93 -27.96 -8.70
N LYS A 125 -2.37 -26.76 -8.29
CA LYS A 125 -3.80 -26.41 -8.19
C LYS A 125 -4.33 -25.68 -9.44
N ALA A 126 -5.64 -25.74 -9.64
CA ALA A 126 -6.31 -25.15 -10.80
C ALA A 126 -6.14 -23.63 -10.83
N LYS A 127 -5.93 -23.07 -12.03
CA LYS A 127 -5.76 -21.62 -12.25
C LYS A 127 -6.92 -20.74 -11.76
N ASN A 128 -8.08 -21.33 -11.46
CA ASN A 128 -9.29 -20.62 -11.05
C ASN A 128 -9.59 -20.79 -9.54
N SER A 129 -8.58 -21.14 -8.74
CA SER A 129 -8.74 -21.30 -7.29
C SER A 129 -8.31 -20.03 -6.55
N THR A 130 -8.99 -19.70 -5.45
CA THR A 130 -8.67 -18.54 -4.60
C THR A 130 -7.20 -18.58 -4.12
N GLU A 131 -6.67 -19.75 -3.78
CA GLU A 131 -5.25 -19.92 -3.41
C GLU A 131 -4.27 -19.63 -4.57
N TYR A 132 -4.68 -19.83 -5.83
CA TYR A 132 -3.86 -19.46 -6.98
C TYR A 132 -3.87 -17.95 -7.20
N GLU A 133 -5.03 -17.30 -7.01
CA GLU A 133 -5.14 -15.84 -7.03
C GLU A 133 -4.30 -15.21 -5.91
N GLU A 134 -4.29 -15.82 -4.72
CA GLU A 134 -3.46 -15.42 -3.57
C GLU A 134 -1.98 -15.35 -3.93
N LEU A 135 -1.42 -16.45 -4.43
CA LEU A 135 -0.03 -16.52 -4.86
C LEU A 135 0.31 -15.52 -5.98
N THR A 136 -0.67 -15.21 -6.83
CA THR A 136 -0.43 -14.34 -7.98
C THR A 136 -0.28 -12.88 -7.54
N TRP A 137 -1.09 -12.42 -6.58
CA TRP A 137 -0.92 -11.08 -6.06
C TRP A 137 0.23 -10.97 -5.04
N GLU A 138 0.51 -11.99 -4.24
CA GLU A 138 1.70 -12.04 -3.37
C GLU A 138 2.97 -11.81 -4.20
N ARG A 139 3.09 -12.55 -5.31
CA ARG A 139 4.19 -12.37 -6.28
C ARG A 139 4.21 -10.98 -6.88
N THR A 140 3.07 -10.32 -7.02
CA THR A 140 3.01 -8.94 -7.51
C THR A 140 3.62 -7.99 -6.49
N ILE A 141 3.28 -8.12 -5.21
CA ILE A 141 3.87 -7.34 -4.12
C ILE A 141 5.38 -7.59 -4.05
N GLU A 142 5.83 -8.85 -4.09
CA GLU A 142 7.25 -9.20 -4.14
C GLU A 142 7.96 -8.54 -5.33
N ASN A 143 7.36 -8.60 -6.52
CA ASN A 143 7.91 -7.96 -7.72
C ASN A 143 8.01 -6.44 -7.55
N MET A 144 7.00 -5.78 -6.97
CA MET A 144 7.03 -4.34 -6.70
C MET A 144 8.14 -3.97 -5.72
N LEU A 145 8.29 -4.73 -4.64
CA LEU A 145 9.36 -4.53 -3.65
C LEU A 145 10.75 -4.77 -4.26
N ALA A 146 10.87 -5.74 -5.17
CA ALA A 146 12.13 -6.03 -5.85
C ALA A 146 12.57 -4.95 -6.85
N GLN A 147 11.69 -4.02 -7.24
CA GLN A 147 12.07 -2.95 -8.19
C GLN A 147 13.09 -1.98 -7.59
N ARG A 148 13.05 -1.75 -6.27
CA ARG A 148 14.02 -0.88 -5.58
C ARG A 148 14.28 -1.32 -4.14
N PRO A 149 15.53 -1.25 -3.65
CA PRO A 149 15.88 -1.64 -2.29
C PRO A 149 15.29 -0.72 -1.21
N ASP A 150 14.85 0.49 -1.58
CA ASP A 150 14.18 1.45 -0.70
C ASP A 150 12.65 1.31 -0.74
N ASN A 151 12.07 0.41 -1.54
CA ASN A 151 10.64 0.12 -1.42
C ASN A 151 10.33 -0.55 -0.08
N ARG A 152 9.15 -0.24 0.49
CA ARG A 152 8.73 -0.76 1.80
C ARG A 152 7.33 -1.33 1.72
N LEU A 153 7.07 -2.39 2.47
CA LEU A 153 5.73 -2.90 2.75
C LEU A 153 5.46 -2.76 4.25
N LEU A 154 4.31 -2.19 4.58
CA LEU A 154 3.80 -2.10 5.94
C LEU A 154 2.38 -2.66 5.97
N GLU A 155 2.18 -3.68 6.78
CA GLU A 155 0.87 -4.31 6.97
C GLU A 155 0.26 -3.87 8.30
N PHE A 156 -0.99 -3.42 8.25
CA PHE A 156 -1.76 -2.99 9.40
C PHE A 156 -2.90 -3.96 9.65
N THR A 157 -3.11 -4.30 10.91
CA THR A 157 -4.26 -5.09 11.34
C THR A 157 -4.69 -4.75 12.75
N ALA A 158 -5.99 -4.87 13.00
CA ALA A 158 -6.53 -4.83 14.35
C ALA A 158 -6.35 -6.16 15.11
N THR A 159 -6.14 -7.27 14.39
CA THR A 159 -6.09 -8.62 14.95
C THR A 159 -4.97 -9.45 14.32
N ILE A 160 -3.97 -9.80 15.11
CA ILE A 160 -2.97 -10.81 14.73
C ILE A 160 -3.49 -12.17 15.17
N ASP A 161 -3.75 -13.08 14.23
CA ASP A 161 -3.97 -14.49 14.54
C ASP A 161 -2.61 -15.14 14.86
N LEU A 162 -2.24 -15.12 16.14
CA LEU A 162 -1.00 -15.69 16.67
C LEU A 162 -0.91 -17.23 16.50
N GLY A 163 -1.94 -17.88 15.95
CA GLY A 163 -1.95 -19.31 15.62
C GLY A 163 -1.17 -19.68 14.36
N LYS A 164 -0.83 -18.73 13.47
CA LYS A 164 0.02 -18.97 12.29
C LYS A 164 1.50 -18.82 12.66
N LYS A 165 2.23 -19.93 12.57
CA LYS A 165 3.64 -20.13 12.98
C LYS A 165 4.69 -19.34 12.17
N GLU A 166 4.31 -18.35 11.38
CA GLU A 166 5.20 -17.65 10.43
C GLU A 166 5.71 -16.28 10.92
N ILE A 167 5.36 -15.88 12.14
CA ILE A 167 5.74 -14.58 12.73
C ILE A 167 7.19 -14.50 13.27
N TRP A 168 8.00 -15.55 13.09
CA TRP A 168 9.40 -15.58 13.55
C TRP A 168 10.34 -15.82 12.37
N ALA A 169 10.61 -14.79 11.57
CA ALA A 169 11.84 -14.77 10.79
C ALA A 169 12.97 -14.31 11.72
N GLU A 170 13.73 -15.27 12.25
CA GLU A 170 15.04 -14.98 12.85
C GLU A 170 15.89 -14.30 11.78
N VAL A 171 16.30 -13.06 12.06
CA VAL A 171 17.31 -12.35 11.26
C VAL A 171 18.65 -13.07 11.47
N PRO A 172 19.39 -13.42 10.41
CA PRO A 172 20.74 -13.99 10.53
C PRO A 172 21.73 -13.07 11.24
#